data_AF-A0A0G4Q3J7-F1
#
_entry.id   AF-A0A0G4Q3J7-F1
#
_cell.length_a   1.000
_cell.length_b   1.000
_cell.length_c   1.000
_cell.angle_alpha   90.00
_cell.angle_beta   90.00
_cell.angle_gamma   90.00
#
_symmetry.space_group_name_H-M   'P 1'
#
loop_
_entity.id
_entity.type
_entity.pdbx_description
1 polymer ?
#
loop_
_entity_poly.entity_id
_entity_poly.type
_entity_poly.pdbx_seq_one_letter_code
_entity_poly.pdbx_strand_id
1 'polypeptide(L)' 'MVDVTTQLTERVRTLRKTSKLDTGEMFHFMEQVERWAVGINCFVTIPDNSEYMKLKEQQER' A
#
# COMPACT_ATOMS: atom_id res chain seq x y z
N MET A 1 4.01 -20.21 -10.46
CA MET A 1 2.88 -21.08 -10.86
C MET A 1 2.35 -20.48 -12.15
N VAL A 2 2.21 -21.27 -13.20
CA VAL A 2 1.75 -20.82 -14.52
C VAL A 2 0.34 -21.37 -14.69
N ASP A 3 -0.64 -20.50 -14.94
CA ASP A 3 -1.97 -20.91 -15.37
C ASP A 3 -1.88 -21.77 -16.65
N VAL A 4 -2.34 -23.02 -16.54
CA VAL A 4 -2.20 -24.05 -17.60
C VAL A 4 -3.20 -23.86 -18.75
N THR A 5 -4.19 -22.99 -18.60
CA THR A 5 -5.31 -22.85 -19.54
C THR A 5 -5.06 -21.76 -20.56
N THR A 6 -4.32 -20.71 -20.19
CA THR A 6 -4.21 -19.49 -20.99
C THR A 6 -2.89 -19.35 -21.76
N GLN A 7 -1.86 -20.14 -21.46
CA GLN A 7 -0.49 -20.05 -22.02
C GLN A 7 0.15 -18.64 -21.96
N LEU A 8 -0.51 -17.67 -21.34
CA LEU A 8 0.04 -16.38 -21.01
C LEU A 8 0.91 -16.58 -19.79
N THR A 9 2.16 -16.15 -19.87
CA THR A 9 3.03 -16.05 -18.69
C THR A 9 2.33 -15.12 -17.72
N GLU A 10 1.61 -15.69 -16.74
CA GLU A 10 1.14 -14.94 -15.59
C GLU A 10 2.39 -14.27 -15.02
N ARG A 11 2.46 -12.95 -15.15
CA ARG A 11 3.46 -12.16 -14.45
C ARG A 11 3.17 -12.37 -12.97
N VAL A 12 3.81 -13.40 -12.41
CA VAL A 12 3.96 -13.64 -10.98
C VAL A 12 4.27 -12.27 -10.40
N ARG A 13 3.32 -11.74 -9.64
CA ARG A 13 3.28 -10.35 -9.15
C ARG A 13 4.68 -9.89 -8.80
N THR A 14 5.33 -9.16 -9.70
CA THR A 14 6.72 -8.75 -9.50
C THR A 14 6.72 -7.75 -8.36
N LEU A 15 7.37 -8.10 -7.25
CA LEU A 15 7.52 -7.22 -6.09
C LEU A 15 8.08 -5.88 -6.56
N ARG A 16 7.27 -4.82 -6.43
CA ARG A 16 7.71 -3.45 -6.70
C ARG A 16 8.50 -2.95 -5.49
N LYS A 17 9.60 -2.26 -5.76
CA LYS A 17 10.38 -1.60 -4.71
C LYS A 17 9.60 -0.37 -4.22
N THR A 18 9.53 -0.19 -2.91
CA THR A 18 8.89 0.98 -2.28
C THR A 18 9.54 2.30 -2.69
N SER A 19 10.84 2.29 -3.04
CA SER A 19 11.55 3.45 -3.57
C SER A 19 11.16 3.86 -4.99
N LYS A 20 10.35 3.05 -5.69
CA LYS A 20 9.82 3.33 -7.03
C LYS A 20 8.31 3.62 -7.03
N LEU A 21 7.73 3.81 -5.86
CA LEU A 21 6.33 4.22 -5.73
C LEU A 21 6.28 5.74 -5.81
N ASP A 22 5.36 6.25 -6.62
CA ASP A 22 5.03 7.68 -6.60
C ASP A 22 4.36 8.05 -5.26
N THR A 23 4.32 9.33 -4.91
CA THR A 23 3.75 9.79 -3.62
C THR A 23 2.32 9.29 -3.40
N GLY A 24 1.48 9.28 -4.44
CA GLY A 24 0.13 8.73 -4.37
C GLY A 24 0.08 7.21 -4.22
N GLU A 25 0.99 6.48 -4.85
CA GLU A 25 1.07 5.02 -4.72
C GLU A 25 1.58 4.62 -3.32
N MET A 26 2.55 5.35 -2.78
CA MET A 26 3.03 5.17 -1.41
C MET A 26 1.92 5.45 -0.40
N PHE A 27 1.15 6.53 -0.59
CA PHE A 27 0.00 6.84 0.25
C PHE A 27 -1.00 5.69 0.28
N HIS A 28 -1.40 5.19 -0.89
CA HIS A 28 -2.34 4.07 -1.00
C HIS A 28 -1.78 2.76 -0.41
N PHE A 29 -0.47 2.54 -0.50
CA PHE A 29 0.18 1.42 0.16
C PHE A 29 0.11 1.52 1.69
N MET A 30 0.44 2.69 2.24
CA MET A 30 0.40 2.93 3.70
C MET A 30 -1.03 2.83 4.26
N GLU A 31 -2.03 3.29 3.52
CA GLU A 31 -3.45 3.13 3.86
C GLU A 31 -3.87 1.65 3.96
N GLN A 32 -3.41 0.81 3.02
CA GLN A 32 -3.66 -0.63 3.09
C GLN A 32 -3.01 -1.28 4.31
N VAL A 33 -1.80 -0.85 4.67
CA VAL A 33 -1.10 -1.33 5.87
C VAL A 33 -1.84 -0.92 7.14
N GLU A 34 -2.28 0.34 7.24
CA GLU A 34 -3.07 0.84 8.36
C GLU A 34 -4.38 0.05 8.50
N ARG A 35 -5.14 -0.10 7.40
CA ARG A 35 -6.40 -0.87 7.40
C ARG A 35 -6.19 -2.33 7.81
N TRP A 36 -5.11 -2.96 7.35
CA TRP A 36 -4.77 -4.33 7.74
C TRP A 36 -4.45 -4.41 9.24
N ALA A 37 -3.67 -3.46 9.76
CA ALA A 37 -3.32 -3.40 11.18
C ALA A 37 -4.56 -3.22 12.06
N VAL A 38 -5.47 -2.32 11.68
CA VAL A 38 -6.77 -2.16 12.35
C VAL A 38 -7.59 -3.45 12.32
N GLY A 39 -7.57 -4.17 11.19
CA GLY A 39 -8.26 -5.46 11.04
C GLY A 39 -7.77 -6.56 12.00
N ILE A 40 -6.51 -6.51 12.42
CA ILE A 40 -5.94 -7.41 13.44
C ILE A 40 -5.94 -6.79 14.84
N ASN A 41 -6.68 -5.70 15.04
CA ASN A 41 -6.76 -4.92 16.28
C ASN A 41 -5.39 -4.41 16.78
N CYS A 42 -4.48 -4.14 15.84
CA CYS A 42 -3.17 -3.55 16.07
C CYS A 42 -3.18 -2.10 15.62
N PHE A 43 -3.20 -1.17 16.57
CA PHE A 43 -3.15 0.25 16.27
C PHE A 43 -1.70 0.69 16.11
N VAL A 44 -1.33 1.04 14.88
CA VAL A 44 -0.01 1.57 14.58
C VAL A 44 0.01 3.06 14.95
N THR A 45 0.98 3.48 15.76
CA THR A 45 1.19 4.90 16.05
C THR A 45 1.71 5.59 14.80
N ILE A 46 0.88 6.44 14.19
CA ILE A 46 1.29 7.24 13.04
C ILE A 46 1.62 8.64 13.54
N PRO A 47 2.88 9.11 13.43
CA PRO A 47 3.24 10.43 13.89
C PRO A 47 2.61 11.52 13.02
N ASP A 48 2.09 12.58 13.63
CA ASP A 48 1.41 13.70 12.96
C ASP A 48 2.30 14.41 11.93
N ASN A 49 3.61 14.40 12.16
CA ASN A 49 4.57 15.01 11.23
C ASN A 49 4.89 14.13 10.00
N SER A 50 4.36 12.90 9.93
CA SER A 50 4.59 12.03 8.78
C SER A 50 3.94 12.58 7.51
N GLU A 51 4.59 12.34 6.37
CA GLU A 51 4.07 12.72 5.05
C GLU A 51 2.71 12.05 4.77
N TYR A 52 2.53 10.81 5.25
CA TYR A 52 1.27 10.08 5.16
C TYR A 52 0.12 10.79 5.90
N MET A 53 0.32 11.22 7.16
CA MET A 53 -0.73 11.93 7.92
C MET A 53 -1.11 13.25 7.27
N LYS A 54 -0.11 14.03 6.83
CA LYS A 54 -0.36 15.31 6.14
C LYS A 54 -1.19 15.13 4.86
N LEU A 55 -0.90 14.10 4.07
CA LEU A 55 -1.65 13.79 2.85
C LEU A 55 -3.06 13.26 3.16
N LYS A 56 -3.21 12.49 4.23
CA LYS A 56 -4.51 11.98 4.69
C LYS A 56 -5.43 13.13 5.10
N GLU A 57 -4.95 14.04 5.94
CA GLU A 57 -5.70 15.24 6.36
C GLU A 57 -6.08 16.14 5.18
N GLN A 58 -5.20 16.27 4.18
CA GLN A 58 -5.51 17.05 2.98
C GLN A 58 -6.61 16.43 2.11
N GLN A 59 -6.77 15.10 2.11
CA GLN A 59 -7.80 14.41 1.35
C GLN A 59 -9.15 14.32 2.08
N GLU A 60 -9.14 14.34 3.42
CA GLU A 60 -10.36 14.39 4.24
C GLU A 60 -10.97 15.80 4.33
N ARG A 61 -10.27 16.82 3.81
CA ARG A 61 -10.70 18.22 3.80
C ARG A 61 -11.45 18.60 2.53
#